data_AF-A0A7D9HPT5-F1
#
_entry.id   AF-A0A7D9HPT5-F1
#
_cell.length_a   1.000
_cell.length_b   1.000
_cell.length_c   1.000
_cell.angle_alpha   90.00
_cell.angle_beta   90.00
_cell.angle_gamma   90.00
#
_symmetry.space_group_name_H-M   'P 1'
#
loop_
_entity.id
_entity.type
_entity.pdbx_description
1 polymer ?
#
loop_
_entity_poly.entity_id
_entity_poly.type
_entity_poly.pdbx_seq_one_letter_code
_entity_poly.pdbx_strand_id
1 'polypeptide(L)'
;MDDQKLGQLEVLCKQLYESTDAAVRGQAEKALISFTESPDCLQKCQYVLERGTSSYSQLLAASSISKLISRNSGVLTVQQKVDIRNYVLNYLGSRPKLLPFVRQALIQLLARITKLSWFDSQKEEFVFRKITDEIKEFLKGSVEYWIIGVQILSTTVCEMNQASSCRSLTKHRKIASSFRDVALYDIFILSCSLLKEAFEKHINLQEQNQ
;
A
#
# COMPACT_ATOMS: atom_id res chain seq x y z
N MET A 1 -15.99 11.13 -11.16
CA MET A 1 -16.75 9.87 -11.26
C MET A 1 -18.09 10.10 -10.57
N ASP A 2 -19.19 9.67 -11.16
CA ASP A 2 -20.53 9.75 -10.55
C ASP A 2 -20.88 8.44 -9.82
N ASP A 3 -21.89 8.47 -8.95
CA ASP A 3 -22.25 7.31 -8.11
C ASP A 3 -22.80 6.13 -8.92
N GLN A 4 -23.38 6.40 -10.11
CA GLN A 4 -23.85 5.36 -11.01
C GLN A 4 -22.68 4.56 -11.61
N LYS A 5 -21.62 5.24 -12.05
CA LYS A 5 -20.39 4.60 -12.53
C LYS A 5 -19.65 3.87 -11.41
N LEU A 6 -19.69 4.39 -10.19
CA LEU A 6 -19.15 3.69 -9.04
C LEU A 6 -19.89 2.37 -8.80
N GLY A 7 -21.23 2.38 -8.76
CA GLY A 7 -22.01 1.15 -8.58
C GLY A 7 -21.74 0.11 -9.66
N GLN A 8 -21.58 0.54 -10.92
CA GLN A 8 -21.18 -0.38 -12.01
C GLN A 8 -19.78 -0.97 -11.78
N LEU A 9 -18.81 -0.15 -11.35
CA LEU A 9 -17.46 -0.63 -11.04
C LEU A 9 -17.49 -1.68 -9.93
N GLU A 10 -18.29 -1.48 -8.89
CA GLU A 10 -18.42 -2.42 -7.78
C GLU A 10 -19.01 -3.76 -8.21
N VAL A 11 -20.01 -3.75 -9.10
CA VAL A 11 -20.57 -4.96 -9.70
C VAL A 11 -19.50 -5.71 -10.49
N LEU A 12 -18.72 -5.01 -11.30
CA LEU A 12 -17.62 -5.63 -12.07
C LEU A 12 -16.55 -6.22 -11.14
N CYS A 13 -16.20 -5.52 -10.05
CA CYS A 13 -15.25 -6.06 -9.06
C CYS A 13 -15.78 -7.34 -8.42
N LYS A 14 -17.06 -7.35 -8.01
CA LYS A 14 -17.69 -8.53 -7.42
C LYS A 14 -17.71 -9.71 -8.39
N GLN A 15 -18.08 -9.45 -9.66
CA GLN A 15 -18.06 -10.47 -10.71
C GLN A 15 -16.65 -11.06 -10.92
N LEU A 16 -15.61 -10.23 -10.89
CA LEU A 16 -14.22 -10.70 -11.06
C LEU A 16 -13.82 -11.70 -9.96
N TYR A 17 -14.19 -11.43 -8.70
CA TYR A 17 -13.74 -12.24 -7.55
C TYR A 17 -14.69 -13.38 -7.18
N GLU A 18 -15.99 -13.27 -7.43
CA GLU A 18 -16.99 -14.25 -6.98
C GLU A 18 -17.59 -15.11 -8.09
N SER A 19 -17.56 -14.67 -9.36
CA SER A 19 -18.24 -15.41 -10.45
C SER A 19 -17.53 -16.72 -10.75
N THR A 20 -18.31 -17.81 -10.86
CA THR A 20 -17.82 -19.12 -11.31
C THR A 20 -17.77 -19.23 -12.84
N ASP A 21 -18.50 -18.37 -13.56
CA ASP A 21 -18.49 -18.30 -15.02
C ASP A 21 -17.25 -17.56 -15.53
N ALA A 22 -16.45 -18.24 -16.36
CA ALA A 22 -15.24 -17.70 -16.97
C ALA A 22 -15.51 -16.56 -17.97
N ALA A 23 -16.63 -16.60 -18.70
CA ALA A 23 -16.99 -15.54 -19.66
C ALA A 23 -17.33 -14.23 -18.92
N VAL A 24 -18.11 -14.33 -17.85
CA VAL A 24 -18.47 -13.17 -17.00
C VAL A 24 -17.22 -12.60 -16.33
N ARG A 25 -16.34 -13.44 -15.78
CA ARG A 25 -15.06 -12.97 -15.21
C ARG A 25 -14.17 -12.29 -16.24
N GLY A 26 -14.05 -12.87 -17.44
CA GLY A 26 -13.24 -12.29 -18.52
C GLY A 26 -13.78 -10.94 -19.00
N GLN A 27 -15.10 -10.78 -19.06
CA GLN A 27 -15.72 -9.50 -19.43
C GLN A 27 -15.49 -8.45 -18.34
N ALA A 28 -15.66 -8.82 -17.06
CA ALA A 28 -15.37 -7.94 -15.94
C ALA A 28 -13.89 -7.52 -15.93
N GLU A 29 -12.97 -8.46 -16.09
CA GLU A 29 -11.53 -8.18 -16.14
C GLU A 29 -11.20 -7.17 -17.25
N LYS A 30 -11.72 -7.38 -18.47
CA LYS A 30 -11.48 -6.47 -19.59
C LYS A 30 -11.97 -5.04 -19.31
N ALA A 31 -13.13 -4.90 -18.67
CA ALA A 31 -13.65 -3.59 -18.27
C ALA A 31 -12.82 -2.94 -17.14
N LEU A 32 -12.29 -3.74 -16.21
CA LEU A 32 -11.45 -3.23 -15.12
C LEU A 32 -10.03 -2.86 -15.57
N ILE A 33 -9.53 -3.51 -16.63
CA ILE A 33 -8.28 -3.13 -17.29
C ILE A 33 -8.42 -1.74 -17.91
N SER A 34 -9.49 -1.47 -18.65
CA SER A 34 -9.69 -0.15 -19.26
C SER A 34 -9.83 0.97 -18.22
N PHE A 35 -10.43 0.67 -17.06
CA PHE A 35 -10.41 1.57 -15.91
C PHE A 35 -8.98 1.88 -15.44
N THR A 36 -8.15 0.83 -15.27
CA THR A 36 -6.78 0.96 -14.77
C THR A 36 -5.85 1.71 -15.74
N GLU A 37 -6.12 1.61 -17.05
CA GLU A 37 -5.33 2.25 -18.10
C GLU A 37 -5.78 3.68 -18.42
N SER A 38 -6.85 4.16 -17.78
CA SER A 38 -7.33 5.53 -18.00
C SER A 38 -6.36 6.60 -17.46
N PRO A 39 -6.22 7.76 -18.13
CA PRO A 39 -5.30 8.83 -17.71
C PRO A 39 -5.61 9.39 -16.31
N ASP A 40 -6.88 9.38 -15.92
CA ASP A 40 -7.41 9.84 -14.64
C ASP A 40 -7.55 8.70 -13.60
N CYS A 41 -6.89 7.56 -13.84
CA CYS A 41 -6.93 6.38 -12.98
C CYS A 41 -6.63 6.70 -11.50
N LEU A 42 -5.64 7.55 -11.22
CA LEU A 42 -5.30 7.94 -9.84
C LEU A 42 -6.47 8.65 -9.14
N GLN A 43 -7.07 9.66 -9.78
CA GLN A 43 -8.19 10.41 -9.22
C GLN A 43 -9.42 9.52 -9.02
N LYS A 44 -9.69 8.62 -9.98
CA LYS A 44 -10.77 7.63 -9.85
C LYS A 44 -10.52 6.68 -8.69
N CYS A 45 -9.30 6.17 -8.51
CA CYS A 45 -8.97 5.26 -7.42
C CYS A 45 -9.10 5.96 -6.05
N GLN A 46 -8.69 7.22 -5.93
CA GLN A 46 -8.90 8.01 -4.71
C GLN A 46 -10.38 8.18 -4.39
N TYR A 47 -11.22 8.48 -5.39
CA TYR A 47 -12.67 8.55 -5.21
C TYR A 47 -13.27 7.21 -4.73
N VAL A 48 -12.86 6.08 -5.33
CA VAL A 48 -13.31 4.74 -4.90
C VAL A 48 -12.93 4.48 -3.43
N LEU A 49 -11.68 4.78 -3.06
CA LEU A 49 -11.20 4.58 -1.70
C LEU A 49 -11.95 5.49 -0.71
N GLU A 50 -12.16 6.76 -1.05
CA GLU A 50 -12.91 7.72 -0.21
C GLU A 50 -14.33 7.25 0.09
N ARG A 51 -15.05 6.77 -0.94
CA ARG A 51 -16.40 6.21 -0.78
C ARG A 51 -16.38 4.93 0.05
N GLY A 52 -15.43 4.04 -0.23
CA GLY A 52 -15.16 2.86 0.58
C GLY A 52 -16.36 1.91 0.75
N THR A 53 -17.30 1.93 -0.19
CA THR A 53 -18.59 1.22 -0.15
C THR A 53 -18.46 -0.28 -0.46
N SER A 54 -17.39 -0.69 -1.13
CA SER A 54 -17.11 -2.10 -1.46
C SER A 54 -15.64 -2.45 -1.28
N SER A 55 -15.35 -3.52 -0.52
CA SER A 55 -13.97 -3.97 -0.28
C SER A 55 -13.25 -4.48 -1.52
N TYR A 56 -13.98 -5.07 -2.48
CA TYR A 56 -13.39 -5.45 -3.78
C TYR A 56 -13.02 -4.23 -4.62
N SER A 57 -13.82 -3.16 -4.56
CA SER A 57 -13.50 -1.91 -5.24
C SER A 57 -12.29 -1.20 -4.62
N GLN A 58 -12.16 -1.24 -3.29
CA GLN A 58 -10.99 -0.74 -2.58
C GLN A 58 -9.73 -1.53 -2.95
N LEU A 59 -9.83 -2.87 -3.02
CA LEU A 59 -8.76 -3.74 -3.46
C LEU A 59 -8.33 -3.44 -4.90
N LEU A 60 -9.28 -3.26 -5.81
CA LEU A 60 -9.01 -2.83 -7.18
C LEU A 60 -8.28 -1.50 -7.19
N ALA A 61 -8.80 -0.48 -6.49
CA ALA A 61 -8.20 0.86 -6.47
C ALA A 61 -6.75 0.83 -5.95
N ALA A 62 -6.49 0.14 -4.84
CA ALA A 62 -5.13 -0.02 -4.31
C ALA A 62 -4.20 -0.74 -5.32
N SER A 63 -4.71 -1.78 -5.98
CA SER A 63 -3.96 -2.54 -6.98
C SER A 63 -3.67 -1.72 -8.24
N SER A 64 -4.64 -0.94 -8.71
CA SER A 64 -4.51 -0.07 -9.88
C SER A 64 -3.50 1.05 -9.63
N ILE A 65 -3.51 1.69 -8.45
CA ILE A 65 -2.48 2.67 -8.07
C ILE A 65 -1.10 2.00 -8.01
N SER A 66 -0.99 0.80 -7.42
CA SER A 66 0.28 0.07 -7.34
C SER A 66 0.85 -0.26 -8.73
N LYS A 67 -0.04 -0.64 -9.67
CA LYS A 67 0.31 -0.89 -11.08
C LYS A 67 0.75 0.39 -11.78
N LEU A 68 0.04 1.50 -11.56
CA LEU A 68 0.36 2.82 -12.10
C LEU A 68 1.78 3.26 -11.69
N ILE A 69 2.10 3.17 -10.40
CA ILE A 69 3.43 3.52 -9.89
C ILE A 69 4.50 2.58 -10.46
N SER A 70 4.22 1.28 -10.55
CA SER A 70 5.18 0.30 -11.05
C SER A 70 5.51 0.51 -12.53
N ARG A 71 4.51 0.80 -13.37
CA ARG A 71 4.67 1.00 -14.83
C ARG A 71 5.18 2.40 -15.18
N ASN A 72 4.65 3.43 -14.53
CA ASN A 72 4.84 4.83 -14.90
C ASN A 72 5.62 5.64 -13.85
N SER A 73 6.48 4.99 -13.05
CA SER A 73 7.27 5.65 -11.98
C SER A 73 8.07 6.88 -12.44
N GLY A 74 8.45 6.95 -13.73
CA GLY A 74 9.17 8.10 -14.31
C GLY A 74 8.29 9.25 -14.77
N VAL A 75 6.97 9.03 -14.91
CA VAL A 75 6.01 10.06 -15.34
C VAL A 75 5.44 10.82 -14.15
N LEU A 76 5.28 10.15 -13.01
CA LEU A 76 4.82 10.79 -11.78
C LEU A 76 5.90 11.72 -11.21
N THR A 77 5.52 12.96 -10.92
CA THR A 77 6.38 13.90 -10.20
C THR A 77 6.65 13.42 -8.77
N VAL A 78 7.75 13.86 -8.16
CA VAL A 78 8.07 13.54 -6.76
C VAL A 78 6.91 13.96 -5.83
N GLN A 79 6.31 15.14 -6.06
CA GLN A 79 5.18 15.62 -5.28
C GLN A 79 3.98 14.68 -5.36
N GLN A 80 3.59 14.23 -6.56
CA GLN A 80 2.47 13.29 -6.71
C GLN A 80 2.73 11.97 -5.98
N LYS A 81 3.98 11.48 -5.99
CA LYS A 81 4.32 10.26 -5.24
C LYS A 81 4.21 10.48 -3.73
N VAL A 82 4.66 11.64 -3.24
CA VAL A 82 4.51 12.03 -1.82
C VAL A 82 3.03 12.11 -1.44
N ASP A 83 2.20 12.71 -2.29
CA ASP A 83 0.76 12.83 -2.06
C ASP A 83 0.09 11.44 -1.99
N ILE A 84 0.47 10.52 -2.90
CA ILE A 84 -0.04 9.13 -2.85
C ILE A 84 0.38 8.44 -1.56
N ARG A 85 1.66 8.54 -1.17
CA ARG A 85 2.16 7.94 0.07
C ARG A 85 1.38 8.46 1.28
N ASN A 86 1.27 9.79 1.41
CA ASN A 86 0.58 10.44 2.52
C ASN A 86 -0.91 10.07 2.54
N TYR A 87 -1.55 10.00 1.37
CA TYR A 87 -2.93 9.55 1.25
C TYR A 87 -3.09 8.12 1.81
N VAL A 88 -2.24 7.17 1.40
CA VAL A 88 -2.31 5.78 1.85
C VAL A 88 -2.06 5.66 3.36
N LEU A 89 -1.07 6.38 3.90
CA LEU A 89 -0.82 6.44 5.34
C LEU A 89 -2.03 6.97 6.11
N ASN A 90 -2.59 8.10 5.68
CA ASN A 90 -3.78 8.69 6.29
C ASN A 90 -4.99 7.76 6.18
N TYR A 91 -5.12 7.05 5.06
CA TYR A 91 -6.21 6.09 4.84
C TYR A 91 -6.13 4.92 5.81
N LEU A 92 -4.94 4.34 5.99
CA LEU A 92 -4.69 3.28 6.98
C LEU A 92 -4.88 3.78 8.41
N GLY A 93 -4.42 4.99 8.71
CA GLY A 93 -4.52 5.63 10.03
C GLY A 93 -5.93 6.11 10.41
N SER A 94 -6.81 6.35 9.43
CA SER A 94 -8.21 6.74 9.68
C SER A 94 -9.17 5.54 9.72
N ARG A 95 -8.73 4.36 9.25
CA ARG A 95 -9.58 3.18 9.09
C ARG A 95 -8.87 1.91 9.59
N PRO A 96 -8.63 1.77 10.92
CA PRO A 96 -7.91 0.61 11.46
C PRO A 96 -8.64 -0.73 11.22
N LYS A 97 -9.97 -0.71 11.04
CA LYS A 97 -10.82 -1.89 10.87
C LYS A 97 -11.06 -2.30 9.41
N LEU A 98 -10.20 -1.89 8.48
CA LEU A 98 -10.26 -2.37 7.09
C LEU A 98 -10.15 -3.90 7.04
N LEU A 99 -10.86 -4.52 6.09
CA LEU A 99 -10.73 -5.96 5.84
C LEU A 99 -9.26 -6.31 5.56
N PRO A 100 -8.77 -7.48 6.05
CA PRO A 100 -7.35 -7.82 5.99
C PRO A 100 -6.75 -7.75 4.58
N PHE A 101 -7.48 -8.20 3.56
CA PHE A 101 -6.98 -8.19 2.17
C PHE A 101 -6.87 -6.77 1.59
N VAL A 102 -7.79 -5.86 1.96
CA VAL A 102 -7.73 -4.45 1.55
C VAL A 102 -6.55 -3.75 2.23
N ARG A 103 -6.41 -3.98 3.54
CA ARG A 103 -5.30 -3.47 4.34
C ARG A 103 -3.96 -3.93 3.75
N GLN A 104 -3.82 -5.22 3.45
CA GLN A 104 -2.60 -5.77 2.86
C GLN A 104 -2.29 -5.14 1.50
N ALA A 105 -3.30 -4.91 0.64
CA ALA A 105 -3.09 -4.27 -0.66
C ALA A 105 -2.59 -2.82 -0.53
N LEU A 106 -3.12 -2.06 0.43
CA LEU A 106 -2.69 -0.69 0.71
C LEU A 106 -1.28 -0.64 1.32
N ILE A 107 -0.96 -1.54 2.25
CA ILE A 107 0.38 -1.66 2.83
C ILE A 107 1.40 -2.05 1.74
N GLN A 108 1.03 -2.98 0.86
CA GLN A 108 1.86 -3.38 -0.27
C GLN A 108 2.09 -2.23 -1.26
N LEU A 109 1.07 -1.40 -1.49
CA LEU A 109 1.18 -0.16 -2.27
C LEU A 109 2.18 0.82 -1.61
N LEU A 110 2.07 1.03 -0.30
CA LEU A 110 2.97 1.89 0.47
C LEU A 110 4.43 1.40 0.38
N ALA A 111 4.67 0.11 0.60
CA ALA A 111 6.01 -0.48 0.46
C ALA A 111 6.56 -0.32 -0.97
N ARG A 112 5.70 -0.52 -1.98
CA ARG A 112 6.06 -0.40 -3.39
C ARG A 112 6.46 1.03 -3.76
N ILE A 113 5.69 2.04 -3.35
CA ILE A 113 6.02 3.45 -3.65
C ILE A 113 7.30 3.89 -2.95
N THR A 114 7.50 3.46 -1.70
CA THR A 114 8.72 3.72 -0.92
C THR A 114 9.97 3.17 -1.61
N LYS A 115 9.94 1.92 -2.05
CA LYS A 115 11.05 1.31 -2.79
C LYS A 115 11.32 2.01 -4.12
N LEU A 116 10.27 2.29 -4.90
CA LEU A 116 10.44 2.88 -6.23
C LEU A 116 10.92 4.33 -6.19
N SER A 117 10.65 5.02 -5.08
CA SER A 117 10.98 6.42 -4.84
C SER A 117 12.09 6.58 -3.79
N TRP A 118 12.86 5.51 -3.51
CA TRP A 118 13.86 5.46 -2.44
C TRP A 118 14.95 6.55 -2.53
N PHE A 119 15.21 7.03 -3.74
CA PHE A 119 16.18 8.08 -4.05
C PHE A 119 15.52 9.40 -4.47
N ASP A 120 14.20 9.50 -4.44
CA ASP A 120 13.51 10.75 -4.74
C ASP A 120 13.75 11.72 -3.56
N SER A 121 14.18 12.93 -3.90
CA SER A 121 14.46 13.98 -2.92
C SER A 121 13.55 15.20 -3.13
N GLN A 122 13.20 15.85 -2.02
CA GLN A 122 12.48 17.12 -2.01
C GLN A 122 13.16 18.02 -0.98
N LYS A 123 13.50 19.25 -1.38
CA LYS A 123 14.24 20.20 -0.51
C LYS A 123 15.48 19.55 0.12
N GLU A 124 16.25 18.83 -0.69
CA GLU A 124 17.50 18.12 -0.30
C GLU A 124 17.34 16.92 0.66
N GLU A 125 16.12 16.55 1.03
CA GLU A 125 15.86 15.39 1.88
C GLU A 125 15.31 14.19 1.08
N PHE A 126 15.73 12.98 1.43
CA PHE A 126 15.15 11.74 0.90
C PHE A 126 13.84 11.41 1.63
N VAL A 127 12.75 12.03 1.18
CA VAL A 127 11.44 12.01 1.86
C VAL A 127 10.88 10.60 2.08
N PHE A 128 11.16 9.64 1.20
CA PHE A 128 10.68 8.25 1.32
C PHE A 128 11.51 7.38 2.29
N ARG A 129 12.64 7.88 2.80
CA ARG A 129 13.44 7.13 3.79
C ARG A 129 12.95 7.31 5.22
N LYS A 130 11.98 8.20 5.44
CA LYS A 130 11.39 8.53 6.76
C LYS A 130 10.28 7.56 7.19
N ILE A 131 10.25 6.34 6.64
CA ILE A 131 9.19 5.35 6.90
C ILE A 131 9.11 4.94 8.38
N THR A 132 10.24 4.89 9.09
CA THR A 132 10.28 4.59 10.53
C THR A 132 9.61 5.69 11.36
N ASP A 133 9.75 6.96 10.98
CA ASP A 133 9.10 8.08 11.65
C ASP A 133 7.59 8.07 11.42
N GLU A 134 7.16 7.77 10.19
CA GLU A 134 5.74 7.61 9.85
C GLU A 134 5.09 6.47 10.67
N ILE A 135 5.80 5.37 10.90
CA ILE A 135 5.29 4.21 11.65
C ILE A 135 5.19 4.50 13.14
N LYS A 136 6.11 5.29 13.72
CA LYS A 136 6.03 5.69 15.14
C LYS A 136 4.69 6.33 15.50
N GLU A 137 4.03 7.01 14.58
CA GLU A 137 2.69 7.57 14.81
C GLU A 137 1.62 6.49 14.98
N PHE A 138 1.67 5.39 14.22
CA PHE A 138 0.77 4.25 14.40
C PHE A 138 0.96 3.57 15.76
N LEU A 139 2.20 3.57 16.27
CA LEU A 139 2.54 2.92 17.54
C LEU A 139 2.03 3.70 18.77
N LYS A 140 1.56 4.94 18.60
CA LYS A 140 0.91 5.70 19.68
C LYS A 140 -0.56 5.31 19.88
N GLY A 141 -1.14 4.55 18.95
CA GLY A 141 -2.55 4.16 18.97
C GLY A 141 -2.84 2.88 19.76
N SER A 142 -4.04 2.33 19.55
CA SER A 142 -4.46 1.01 20.03
C SER A 142 -3.72 -0.15 19.34
N VAL A 143 -3.98 -1.38 19.80
CA VAL A 143 -3.38 -2.61 19.27
C VAL A 143 -3.62 -2.77 17.76
N GLU A 144 -4.76 -2.33 17.24
CA GLU A 144 -5.04 -2.35 15.80
C GLU A 144 -4.02 -1.53 15.00
N TYR A 145 -3.64 -0.35 15.50
CA TYR A 145 -2.64 0.49 14.85
C TYR A 145 -1.24 -0.08 14.98
N TRP A 146 -0.94 -0.76 16.08
CA TRP A 146 0.30 -1.52 16.24
C TRP A 146 0.43 -2.62 15.19
N ILE A 147 -0.63 -3.40 14.98
CA ILE A 147 -0.67 -4.45 13.96
C ILE A 147 -0.40 -3.84 12.58
N ILE A 148 -1.05 -2.72 12.24
CA ILE A 148 -0.80 -2.02 10.97
C ILE A 148 0.66 -1.56 10.86
N GLY A 149 1.21 -0.93 11.91
CA GLY A 149 2.60 -0.47 11.92
C GLY A 149 3.60 -1.61 11.70
N VAL A 150 3.42 -2.74 12.40
CA VAL A 150 4.27 -3.94 12.24
C VAL A 150 4.12 -4.54 10.83
N GLN A 151 2.91 -4.59 10.28
CA GLN A 151 2.67 -5.06 8.91
C GLN A 151 3.36 -4.16 7.87
N ILE A 152 3.37 -2.84 8.09
CA ILE A 152 4.11 -1.90 7.22
C ILE A 152 5.62 -2.16 7.29
N LEU A 153 6.20 -2.31 8.49
CA LEU A 153 7.62 -2.63 8.66
C LEU A 153 7.98 -3.92 7.92
N SER A 154 7.24 -5.00 8.19
CA SER A 154 7.47 -6.31 7.61
C SER A 154 7.37 -6.28 6.08
N THR A 155 6.27 -5.71 5.55
CA THR A 155 6.05 -5.63 4.09
C THR A 155 7.11 -4.75 3.41
N THR A 156 7.55 -3.66 4.05
CA THR A 156 8.61 -2.79 3.52
C THR A 156 9.94 -3.53 3.42
N VAL A 157 10.34 -4.26 4.46
CA VAL A 157 11.56 -5.07 4.45
C VAL A 157 11.49 -6.15 3.36
N CYS A 158 10.36 -6.86 3.26
CA CYS A 158 10.15 -7.86 2.22
C CYS A 158 10.23 -7.24 0.82
N GLU A 159 9.52 -6.15 0.58
CA GLU A 159 9.50 -5.47 -0.72
C GLU A 159 10.90 -4.96 -1.11
N MET A 160 11.68 -4.39 -0.18
CA MET A 160 13.05 -3.94 -0.46
C MET A 160 13.99 -5.08 -0.88
N ASN A 161 13.78 -6.28 -0.33
CA ASN A 161 14.58 -7.47 -0.63
C ASN A 161 14.10 -8.24 -1.88
N GLN A 162 12.88 -8.00 -2.37
CA GLN A 162 12.37 -8.67 -3.56
C GLN A 162 12.88 -8.03 -4.85
N ALA A 163 13.50 -8.82 -5.74
CA ALA A 163 13.86 -8.35 -7.07
C ALA A 163 12.59 -8.15 -7.92
N SER A 164 12.41 -6.96 -8.51
CA SER A 164 11.28 -6.66 -9.40
C SER A 164 11.62 -7.06 -10.84
N SER A 165 10.79 -7.88 -11.49
CA SER A 165 10.97 -8.32 -12.89
C SER A 165 11.02 -7.17 -13.91
N CYS A 166 10.47 -6.01 -13.56
CA CYS A 166 10.39 -4.82 -14.43
C CYS A 166 11.61 -3.88 -14.33
N ARG A 167 12.64 -4.20 -13.52
CA ARG A 167 13.81 -3.31 -13.32
C ARG A 167 15.13 -4.04 -13.52
N SER A 168 16.13 -3.29 -13.98
CA SER A 168 17.53 -3.75 -13.99
C SER A 168 17.96 -4.20 -12.59
N LEU A 169 18.64 -5.34 -12.51
CA LEU A 169 19.21 -5.87 -11.26
C LEU A 169 20.11 -4.85 -10.55
N THR A 170 20.84 -4.02 -11.29
CA THR A 170 21.71 -2.96 -10.76
C THR A 170 20.94 -1.95 -9.91
N LYS A 171 19.81 -1.42 -10.41
CA LYS A 171 18.98 -0.48 -9.62
C LYS A 171 18.42 -1.14 -8.36
N HIS A 172 17.97 -2.39 -8.46
CA HIS A 172 17.49 -3.14 -7.30
C HIS A 172 18.59 -3.29 -6.24
N ARG A 173 19.79 -3.74 -6.61
CA ARG A 173 20.93 -3.86 -5.69
C ARG A 173 21.31 -2.54 -5.04
N LYS A 174 21.26 -1.43 -5.80
CA LYS A 174 21.53 -0.09 -5.27
C LYS A 174 20.52 0.32 -4.19
N ILE A 175 19.23 0.09 -4.43
CA ILE A 175 18.16 0.36 -3.45
C ILE A 175 18.36 -0.53 -2.21
N ALA A 176 18.49 -1.84 -2.40
CA ALA A 176 18.62 -2.80 -1.30
C ALA A 176 19.86 -2.52 -0.43
N SER A 177 21.00 -2.21 -1.05
CA SER A 177 22.22 -1.84 -0.31
C SER A 177 22.01 -0.55 0.49
N SER A 178 21.47 0.50 -0.15
CA SER A 178 21.18 1.74 0.57
C SER A 178 20.17 1.56 1.70
N PHE A 179 19.12 0.75 1.50
CA PHE A 179 18.12 0.45 2.53
C PHE A 179 18.74 -0.26 3.74
N ARG A 180 19.58 -1.27 3.50
CA ARG A 180 20.34 -1.95 4.55
C ARG A 180 21.17 -0.96 5.36
N ASP A 181 21.88 -0.05 4.68
CA ASP A 181 22.86 0.80 5.32
C ASP A 181 22.23 1.98 6.09
N VAL A 182 21.02 2.44 5.72
CA VAL A 182 20.42 3.66 6.29
C VAL A 182 19.09 3.48 7.03
N ALA A 183 18.44 2.31 6.97
CA ALA A 183 17.11 2.12 7.55
C ALA A 183 16.88 0.77 8.23
N LEU A 184 17.51 -0.31 7.74
CA LEU A 184 17.22 -1.67 8.23
C LEU A 184 17.59 -1.85 9.72
N TYR A 185 18.68 -1.25 10.17
CA TYR A 185 19.07 -1.31 11.58
C TYR A 185 18.03 -0.65 12.50
N ASP A 186 17.56 0.54 12.14
CA ASP A 186 16.54 1.25 12.92
C ASP A 186 15.21 0.48 12.95
N ILE A 187 14.82 -0.15 11.82
CA ILE A 187 13.66 -1.03 11.75
C ILE A 187 13.83 -2.24 12.69
N PHE A 188 15.03 -2.83 12.74
CA PHE A 188 15.32 -3.95 13.64
C PHE A 188 15.20 -3.54 15.11
N ILE A 189 15.84 -2.43 15.50
CA ILE A 189 15.75 -1.91 16.88
C ILE A 189 14.31 -1.58 17.25
N LEU A 190 13.56 -0.91 16.36
CA LEU A 190 12.15 -0.62 16.59
C LEU A 190 11.32 -1.89 16.78
N SER A 191 11.56 -2.91 15.95
CA SER A 191 10.87 -4.20 16.06
C SER A 191 11.18 -4.90 17.39
N CYS A 192 12.43 -4.86 17.86
CA CYS A 192 12.80 -5.39 19.18
C CYS A 192 12.11 -4.65 20.32
N SER A 193 12.05 -3.31 20.26
CA SER A 193 11.34 -2.50 21.25
C SER A 193 9.86 -2.83 21.30
N LEU A 194 9.21 -2.98 20.13
CA LEU A 194 7.81 -3.36 20.02
C LEU A 194 7.53 -4.74 20.62
N LEU A 195 8.40 -5.72 20.39
CA LEU A 195 8.27 -7.06 20.98
C LEU A 195 8.37 -7.03 22.51
N LYS A 196 9.29 -6.25 23.06
CA LYS A 196 9.43 -6.07 24.52
C LYS A 196 8.18 -5.44 25.11
N GLU A 197 7.71 -4.35 24.51
CA GLU A 197 6.54 -3.62 25.01
C GLU A 197 5.26 -4.46 24.88
N ALA A 198 5.11 -5.23 23.81
CA ALA A 198 3.98 -6.16 23.66
C ALA A 198 3.99 -7.27 24.72
N PHE A 199 5.19 -7.77 25.07
CA PHE A 199 5.36 -8.76 26.14
C PHE A 199 5.01 -8.17 27.50
N GLU A 200 5.50 -6.96 27.81
CA GLU A 200 5.23 -6.27 29.08
C GLU A 200 3.75 -5.90 29.26
N LYS A 201 3.09 -5.48 28.18
CA LYS A 201 1.68 -5.08 28.19
C LYS A 201 0.69 -6.26 28.10
N HIS A 202 1.17 -7.51 28.02
CA HIS A 202 0.34 -8.69 27.78
C HIS A 202 -0.66 -8.49 26.62
N ILE A 203 -0.21 -7.89 25.51
CA ILE A 203 -1.11 -7.56 24.39
C ILE A 203 -1.69 -8.85 23.83
N ASN A 204 -3.00 -9.06 24.00
CA ASN A 204 -3.70 -10.21 23.45
C ASN A 204 -3.92 -10.01 21.95
N LEU A 205 -3.04 -10.60 21.13
CA LEU A 205 -3.11 -10.54 19.67
C LEU A 205 -4.13 -11.52 19.06
N GLN A 206 -4.86 -12.31 19.87
CA GLN A 206 -5.70 -13.42 19.39
C GLN A 206 -7.18 -13.08 19.17
N GLU A 207 -7.69 -11.92 19.61
CA GLU A 207 -9.14 -11.61 19.59
C GLU A 207 -9.73 -11.24 18.20
N GLN A 208 -8.94 -11.24 17.12
CA GLN A 208 -9.39 -10.72 15.81
C GLN A 208 -9.68 -11.78 14.73
N ASN A 209 -9.79 -13.06 15.11
CA ASN A 209 -10.17 -14.15 14.18
C ASN A 209 -11.67 -14.54 14.26
N GLN A 210 -12.55 -13.69 14.79
CA GLN A 210 -14.00 -13.87 14.77
C GLN A 210 -14.68 -12.80 13.91
#